data_AF-A0A4R3DZ38-F1
#
_entry.id   AF-A0A4R3DZ38-F1
#
_cell.length_a   1.000
_cell.length_b   1.000
_cell.length_c   1.000
_cell.angle_alpha   90.00
_cell.angle_beta   90.00
_cell.angle_gamma   90.00
#
_symmetry.space_group_name_H-M   'P 1'
#
loop_
_entity.id
_entity.type
_entity.pdbx_description
1 polymer ?
#
loop_
_entity_poly.entity_id
_entity_poly.type
_entity_poly.pdbx_seq_one_letter_code
_entity_poly.pdbx_strand_id
1 'polypeptide(L)'
;MTTRDLTRDGSSDIIWWNDNGALGYWDFDHGTPSWAALQSVNRSAATLLGVGDVTGDGGQDILWDARDTVIATTFLYYGEITNQRVGYWDMDNSRIESWQLTGDNFSSTYLRSNFPPITEEVRGHLVDIIYSDGADFLGDGRSSYIINDQGTYSIRALADPNHAYTTYSISPGSDWSIAGLGDFTKDRTTDILWRNAATDEVALHSVKNGVSISYTALGSVGQNWEVAATDDFNGDGRADILWRDASTNHYGFWTTFDYGSSVAAAWTELGIFDPDWQVAKTGDYFGDGSADLIWRSTSTGELQLWDYDQGVMTGYVGLGIVSTDWHLV
;
A
#
# COMPACT_ATOMS: atom_id res chain seq x y z
N MET A 1 -12.73 7.02 -5.98
CA MET A 1 -11.53 7.84 -5.76
C MET A 1 -10.42 6.85 -5.66
N THR A 2 -9.46 6.95 -6.56
CA THR A 2 -8.21 6.19 -6.47
C THR A 2 -7.50 6.69 -5.21
N THR A 3 -6.98 5.77 -4.40
CA THR A 3 -6.37 6.09 -3.10
C THR A 3 -4.97 6.71 -3.25
N ARG A 4 -4.62 7.19 -4.45
CA ARG A 4 -3.28 7.64 -4.81
C ARG A 4 -3.28 8.95 -5.60
N ASP A 5 -4.43 9.62 -5.71
CA ASP A 5 -4.57 10.93 -6.35
C ASP A 5 -4.37 12.05 -5.30
N LEU A 6 -3.19 12.66 -5.26
CA LEU A 6 -2.83 13.69 -4.28
C LEU A 6 -3.44 15.05 -4.65
N THR A 7 -3.56 15.34 -5.94
CA THR A 7 -4.01 16.65 -6.45
C THR A 7 -5.51 16.71 -6.72
N ARG A 8 -6.20 15.58 -6.61
CA ARG A 8 -7.63 15.37 -6.83
C ARG A 8 -8.05 15.69 -8.28
N ASP A 9 -7.17 15.43 -9.23
CA ASP A 9 -7.39 15.70 -10.64
C ASP A 9 -7.95 14.50 -11.42
N GLY A 10 -8.04 13.33 -10.75
CA GLY A 10 -8.53 12.08 -11.30
C GLY A 10 -7.43 11.11 -11.71
N SER A 11 -6.16 11.54 -11.70
CA SER A 11 -5.00 10.69 -11.97
C SER A 11 -4.28 10.32 -10.68
N SER A 12 -3.63 9.16 -10.69
CA SER A 12 -2.79 8.70 -9.58
C SER A 12 -1.45 9.40 -9.63
N ASP A 13 -0.88 9.67 -8.46
CA ASP A 13 0.41 10.32 -8.28
C ASP A 13 1.44 9.40 -7.63
N ILE A 14 2.70 9.82 -7.67
CA ILE A 14 3.79 9.08 -7.04
C ILE A 14 4.52 9.95 -6.05
N ILE A 15 4.64 9.48 -4.82
CA ILE A 15 5.55 10.09 -3.85
C ILE A 15 6.93 9.47 -4.01
N TRP A 16 7.92 10.35 -4.06
CA TRP A 16 9.31 10.03 -4.22
C TRP A 16 10.08 10.52 -3.01
N TRP A 17 10.96 9.66 -2.52
CA TRP A 17 11.96 10.05 -1.53
C TRP A 17 13.32 9.52 -1.91
N ASN A 18 14.39 10.14 -1.41
CA ASN A 18 15.74 9.63 -1.64
C ASN A 18 16.53 9.36 -0.36
N ASP A 19 17.63 8.64 -0.52
CA ASP A 19 18.53 8.26 0.57
C ASP A 19 19.09 9.46 1.36
N ASN A 20 19.09 10.66 0.76
CA ASN A 20 19.53 11.91 1.38
C ASN A 20 18.41 12.66 2.13
N GLY A 21 17.18 12.14 2.15
CA GLY A 21 16.04 12.72 2.82
C GLY A 21 15.27 13.77 2.01
N ALA A 22 15.58 13.93 0.71
CA ALA A 22 14.72 14.70 -0.18
C ALA A 22 13.39 13.97 -0.37
N LEU A 23 12.32 14.74 -0.52
CA LEU A 23 10.95 14.26 -0.66
C LEU A 23 10.25 15.13 -1.70
N GLY A 24 9.38 14.53 -2.49
CA GLY A 24 8.47 15.23 -3.39
C GLY A 24 7.52 14.25 -4.03
N TYR A 25 6.76 14.71 -5.01
CA TYR A 25 5.86 13.86 -5.77
C TYR A 25 5.85 14.21 -7.25
N TRP A 26 5.48 13.22 -8.06
CA TRP A 26 5.03 13.43 -9.42
C TRP A 26 3.51 13.54 -9.41
N ASP A 27 3.05 14.71 -9.84
CA ASP A 27 1.68 15.04 -10.18
C ASP A 27 1.45 14.61 -11.64
N PHE A 28 0.64 13.58 -11.86
CA PHE A 28 0.37 13.08 -13.21
C PHE A 28 -0.87 13.75 -13.80
N ASP A 29 -0.71 14.39 -14.96
CA ASP A 29 -1.84 14.80 -15.80
C ASP A 29 -1.89 13.89 -17.03
N HIS A 30 -2.78 12.89 -17.00
CA HIS A 30 -3.01 11.92 -18.08
C HIS A 30 -1.70 11.33 -18.65
N GLY A 31 -0.89 10.73 -17.77
CA GLY A 31 0.38 10.07 -18.10
C GLY A 31 1.59 10.99 -18.21
N THR A 32 1.42 12.28 -17.98
CA THR A 32 2.53 13.26 -17.99
C THR A 32 2.86 13.70 -16.57
N PRO A 33 4.03 13.33 -16.01
CA PRO A 33 4.39 13.75 -14.66
C PRO A 33 4.93 15.18 -14.61
N SER A 34 4.61 15.88 -13.54
CA SER A 34 5.24 17.14 -13.14
C SER A 34 5.77 17.05 -11.71
N TRP A 35 6.97 17.59 -11.45
CA TRP A 35 7.62 17.47 -10.14
C TRP A 35 7.21 18.58 -9.18
N ALA A 36 6.79 18.19 -7.97
CA ALA A 36 6.59 19.08 -6.83
C ALA A 36 7.46 18.64 -5.64
N ALA A 37 8.32 19.54 -5.16
CA ALA A 37 9.17 19.26 -4.01
C ALA A 37 8.40 19.44 -2.69
N LEU A 38 8.59 18.50 -1.77
CA LEU A 38 8.09 18.56 -0.40
C LEU A 38 9.24 18.85 0.57
N GLN A 39 8.90 19.10 1.83
CA GLN A 39 9.91 19.38 2.85
C GLN A 39 10.78 18.15 3.10
N SER A 40 12.11 18.33 3.04
CA SER A 40 13.07 17.27 3.32
C SER A 40 12.97 16.79 4.77
N VAL A 41 13.10 15.48 4.98
CA VAL A 41 13.03 14.84 6.30
C VAL A 41 14.38 14.27 6.68
N ASN A 42 14.82 14.49 7.93
CA ASN A 42 16.06 13.91 8.43
C ASN A 42 15.89 12.39 8.68
N ARG A 43 16.58 11.58 7.88
CA ARG A 43 16.52 10.11 7.92
C ARG A 43 17.11 9.46 9.16
N SER A 44 17.97 10.17 9.91
CA SER A 44 18.41 9.69 11.22
C SER A 44 17.27 9.73 12.23
N ALA A 45 16.22 10.49 11.93
CA ALA A 45 15.23 10.87 12.90
C ALA A 45 13.80 10.50 12.52
N ALA A 46 13.53 10.16 11.26
CA ALA A 46 12.27 9.59 10.83
C ALA A 46 12.38 8.64 9.63
N THR A 47 11.39 7.78 9.45
CA THR A 47 11.22 6.89 8.31
C THR A 47 9.80 6.99 7.77
N LEU A 48 9.68 7.04 6.45
CA LEU A 48 8.40 7.08 5.75
C LEU A 48 7.70 5.73 5.92
N LEU A 49 6.44 5.75 6.36
CA LEU A 49 5.61 4.56 6.58
C LEU A 49 4.64 4.28 5.42
N GLY A 50 4.17 5.30 4.71
CA GLY A 50 3.25 5.13 3.59
C GLY A 50 2.42 6.38 3.37
N VAL A 51 1.38 6.21 2.55
CA VAL A 51 0.41 7.26 2.21
C VAL A 51 -1.03 6.78 2.44
N GLY A 52 -1.93 7.70 2.76
CA GLY A 52 -3.33 7.37 3.03
C GLY A 52 -4.12 8.58 3.53
N ASP A 53 -5.43 8.64 3.29
CA ASP A 53 -6.32 9.61 3.95
C ASP A 53 -6.50 9.24 5.42
N VAL A 54 -5.68 9.80 6.30
CA VAL A 54 -5.73 9.54 7.75
C VAL A 54 -6.53 10.61 8.49
N THR A 55 -6.72 11.78 7.88
CA THR A 55 -7.55 12.86 8.44
C THR A 55 -9.05 12.70 8.12
N GLY A 56 -9.37 11.93 7.09
CA GLY A 56 -10.72 11.72 6.57
C GLY A 56 -11.27 12.94 5.83
N ASP A 57 -10.41 13.78 5.24
CA ASP A 57 -10.79 14.95 4.45
C ASP A 57 -10.86 14.65 2.94
N GLY A 58 -10.63 13.39 2.57
CA GLY A 58 -10.60 12.89 1.20
C GLY A 58 -9.28 13.15 0.48
N GLY A 59 -8.27 13.72 1.14
CA GLY A 59 -6.92 13.93 0.64
C GLY A 59 -5.99 12.84 1.14
N GLN A 60 -4.88 12.61 0.43
CA GLN A 60 -3.88 11.65 0.87
C GLN A 60 -2.86 12.34 1.79
N ASP A 61 -2.61 11.73 2.94
CA ASP A 61 -1.61 12.15 3.92
C ASP A 61 -0.34 11.30 3.82
N ILE A 62 0.79 11.86 4.24
CA ILE A 62 2.07 11.13 4.34
C ILE A 62 2.32 10.71 5.79
N LEU A 63 2.52 9.42 6.03
CA LEU A 63 2.74 8.86 7.36
C LEU A 63 4.22 8.62 7.67
N TRP A 64 4.69 9.02 8.86
CA TRP A 64 6.08 8.88 9.30
C TRP A 64 6.21 8.22 10.67
N ASP A 65 7.25 7.38 10.82
CA ASP A 65 7.80 6.88 12.08
C ASP A 65 8.97 7.77 12.53
N ALA A 66 8.87 8.44 13.68
CA ALA A 66 9.95 9.25 14.23
C ALA A 66 10.78 8.45 15.25
N ARG A 67 12.10 8.32 15.00
CA ARG A 67 13.01 7.39 15.71
C ARG A 67 13.85 7.99 16.84
N ASP A 68 13.93 9.31 16.99
CA ASP A 68 14.79 9.92 18.01
C ASP A 68 14.16 11.13 18.72
N THR A 69 14.41 11.21 20.02
CA THR A 69 13.77 12.10 21.00
C THR A 69 14.25 13.56 20.99
N VAL A 70 15.10 13.98 20.06
CA VAL A 70 15.47 15.40 19.87
C VAL A 70 15.70 15.69 18.39
N ILE A 71 14.64 16.08 17.67
CA ILE A 71 14.77 16.78 16.39
C ILE A 71 14.52 18.27 16.67
N ALA A 72 15.58 18.99 17.01
CA ALA A 72 15.65 20.43 16.74
C ALA A 72 15.91 20.55 15.23
N THR A 73 15.08 21.15 14.37
CA THR A 73 14.23 22.34 14.53
C THR A 73 13.11 22.33 13.49
N THR A 74 11.88 22.71 13.91
CA THR A 74 10.58 22.72 13.16
C THR A 74 10.01 21.31 12.96
N PHE A 75 9.06 20.80 13.73
CA PHE A 75 7.74 21.33 14.12
C PHE A 75 7.37 21.09 15.61
N LEU A 76 6.30 21.78 16.06
CA LEU A 76 5.90 21.97 17.46
C LEU A 76 5.56 20.69 18.25
N TYR A 77 6.11 20.65 19.46
CA TYR A 77 6.14 19.60 20.50
C TYR A 77 4.89 19.67 21.43
N TYR A 78 4.44 18.61 22.14
CA TYR A 78 4.94 18.20 23.48
C TYR A 78 4.38 16.84 23.98
N GLY A 79 5.11 16.15 24.88
CA GLY A 79 4.61 15.11 25.81
C GLY A 79 5.27 13.72 25.76
N GLU A 80 6.18 13.40 26.67
CA GLU A 80 6.90 12.11 26.74
C GLU A 80 6.04 10.97 27.33
N ILE A 81 6.02 9.82 26.67
CA ILE A 81 6.06 8.50 27.31
C ILE A 81 6.95 7.62 26.41
N THR A 82 8.07 7.14 26.94
CA THR A 82 8.99 6.15 26.37
C THR A 82 8.74 5.73 24.90
N ASN A 83 9.27 6.56 24.02
CA ASN A 83 10.06 6.23 22.83
C ASN A 83 9.49 5.90 21.46
N GLN A 84 8.19 6.04 21.11
CA GLN A 84 7.77 6.15 19.69
C GLN A 84 6.54 7.05 19.47
N ARG A 85 6.54 7.82 18.36
CA ARG A 85 5.45 8.69 17.89
C ARG A 85 5.21 8.45 16.40
N VAL A 86 3.96 8.23 16.02
CA VAL A 86 3.51 8.23 14.61
C VAL A 86 3.00 9.62 14.29
N GLY A 87 3.60 10.30 13.31
CA GLY A 87 3.11 11.58 12.81
C GLY A 87 2.56 11.43 11.41
N TYR A 88 1.52 12.17 11.06
CA TYR A 88 1.10 12.33 9.67
C TYR A 88 1.22 13.79 9.25
N TRP A 89 1.26 14.02 7.94
CA TRP A 89 1.21 15.36 7.37
C TRP A 89 -0.04 15.53 6.54
N ASP A 90 -0.94 16.41 7.03
CA ASP A 90 -2.09 16.92 6.30
C ASP A 90 -1.62 17.92 5.25
N MET A 91 -1.67 17.47 3.99
CA MET A 91 -1.25 18.26 2.84
C MET A 91 -2.28 19.32 2.44
N ASP A 92 -3.57 19.12 2.73
CA ASP A 92 -4.65 20.02 2.33
C ASP A 92 -4.73 21.27 3.21
N ASN A 93 -4.30 21.19 4.48
CA ASN A 93 -4.27 22.32 5.40
C ASN A 93 -2.86 22.86 5.68
N SER A 94 -1.83 22.33 5.00
CA SER A 94 -0.42 22.70 5.22
C SER A 94 -0.01 22.61 6.71
N ARG A 95 -0.64 21.71 7.48
CA ARG A 95 -0.43 21.56 8.92
C ARG A 95 0.07 20.16 9.22
N ILE A 96 1.12 20.08 10.02
CA ILE A 96 1.58 18.81 10.57
C ILE A 96 0.80 18.55 11.85
N GLU A 97 0.04 17.47 11.88
CA GLU A 97 -0.63 16.98 13.09
C GLU A 97 0.07 15.71 13.57
N SER A 98 0.74 15.80 14.72
CA SER A 98 1.41 14.66 15.33
C SER A 98 0.56 14.11 16.46
N TRP A 99 0.36 12.80 16.50
CA TRP A 99 -0.36 12.15 17.61
C TRP A 99 0.53 11.12 18.29
N GLN A 100 0.31 10.95 19.59
CA GLN A 100 0.95 9.91 20.37
C GLN A 100 -0.05 8.78 20.56
N LEU A 101 0.28 7.57 20.08
CA LEU A 101 -0.47 6.38 20.49
C LEU A 101 -0.31 6.24 22.01
N THR A 102 -1.34 6.61 22.76
CA THR A 102 -1.40 6.42 24.22
C THR A 102 -2.63 5.60 24.51
N GLY A 103 -2.45 4.27 24.66
CA GLY A 103 -3.65 3.45 24.78
C GLY A 103 -3.48 1.95 24.79
N ASP A 104 -2.35 1.41 25.22
CA ASP A 104 -2.27 0.02 25.62
C ASP A 104 -1.05 -0.22 26.50
N ASN A 105 -1.21 -1.09 27.50
CA ASN A 105 -0.07 -1.66 28.19
C ASN A 105 0.64 -2.58 27.19
N PHE A 106 1.31 -2.06 26.15
CA PHE A 106 2.32 -2.75 25.36
C PHE A 106 3.58 -1.90 25.40
N SER A 107 4.66 -2.51 25.89
CA SER A 107 5.98 -1.88 25.95
C SER A 107 6.71 -2.27 24.69
N SER A 108 7.19 -1.26 23.95
CA SER A 108 8.07 -1.31 22.76
C SER A 108 7.46 -1.89 21.48
N THR A 109 6.71 -1.10 20.71
CA THR A 109 6.41 -1.43 19.30
C THR A 109 7.32 -0.57 18.43
N TYR A 110 8.01 -1.17 17.44
CA TYR A 110 8.82 -0.49 16.44
C TYR A 110 8.09 -0.44 15.09
N LEU A 111 8.09 0.72 14.45
CA LEU A 111 7.40 0.98 13.19
C LEU A 111 8.39 0.90 12.02
N ARG A 112 8.17 0.02 11.04
CA ARG A 112 8.81 0.11 9.73
C ARG A 112 7.87 -0.41 8.66
N SER A 113 7.64 0.40 7.63
CA SER A 113 7.12 -0.11 6.37
C SER A 113 8.28 -0.51 5.46
N ASN A 114 8.09 -1.67 4.85
CA ASN A 114 8.25 -1.98 3.44
C ASN A 114 7.74 -3.41 3.31
N PHE A 115 7.04 -3.75 2.23
CA PHE A 115 7.03 -5.15 1.80
C PHE A 115 8.50 -5.47 1.43
N PRO A 116 9.24 -6.36 2.13
CA PRO A 116 8.79 -7.43 3.03
C PRO A 116 8.78 -7.07 4.55
N PRO A 117 7.89 -7.70 5.35
CA PRO A 117 7.72 -7.39 6.77
C PRO A 117 9.03 -7.51 7.57
N ILE A 118 9.36 -6.48 8.34
CA ILE A 118 10.50 -6.46 9.26
C ILE A 118 9.99 -6.81 10.67
N THR A 119 10.58 -7.84 11.25
CA THR A 119 10.25 -8.42 12.56
C THR A 119 11.00 -7.71 13.69
N GLU A 120 10.29 -7.21 14.72
CA GLU A 120 10.93 -6.69 15.94
C GLU A 120 10.20 -7.09 17.24
N GLU A 121 10.98 -7.35 18.29
CA GLU A 121 10.57 -8.04 19.53
C GLU A 121 9.89 -7.08 20.52
N VAL A 122 8.61 -7.34 20.81
CA VAL A 122 7.75 -6.62 21.76
C VAL A 122 7.42 -7.54 22.93
N ARG A 123 7.93 -7.27 24.14
CA ARG A 123 7.68 -8.12 25.35
C ARG A 123 8.05 -9.60 25.20
N GLY A 124 9.00 -9.93 24.34
CA GLY A 124 9.38 -11.30 24.03
C GLY A 124 8.63 -11.94 22.85
N HIS A 125 7.77 -11.19 22.13
CA HIS A 125 6.99 -11.67 20.99
C HIS A 125 6.95 -10.63 19.83
N LEU A 126 6.89 -11.09 18.58
CA LEU A 126 6.99 -10.24 17.38
C LEU A 126 5.62 -9.71 16.96
N VAL A 127 5.50 -8.40 16.72
CA VAL A 127 4.26 -7.74 16.23
C VAL A 127 4.58 -6.94 14.98
N ASP A 128 3.87 -7.18 13.87
CA ASP A 128 4.03 -6.43 12.62
C ASP A 128 2.84 -5.47 12.43
N ILE A 129 3.10 -4.20 12.10
CA ILE A 129 2.06 -3.27 11.64
C ILE A 129 2.17 -3.16 10.12
N ILE A 130 1.12 -3.60 9.44
CA ILE A 130 0.97 -3.51 8.00
C ILE A 130 0.18 -2.23 7.72
N TYR A 131 0.91 -1.17 7.36
CA TYR A 131 0.32 -0.01 6.72
C TYR A 131 0.04 -0.33 5.27
N SER A 132 -1.16 0.02 4.84
CA SER A 132 -1.69 -0.33 3.54
C SER A 132 -2.16 0.94 2.86
N ASP A 133 -1.41 1.35 1.84
CA ASP A 133 -1.67 2.43 0.87
C ASP A 133 -3.17 2.76 0.70
N GLY A 134 -3.71 3.60 1.57
CA GLY A 134 -5.13 4.00 1.57
C GLY A 134 -6.18 2.90 1.74
N ALA A 135 -5.86 1.72 2.30
CA ALA A 135 -6.89 0.69 2.53
C ALA A 135 -7.99 1.19 3.46
N ASP A 136 -9.25 1.00 3.10
CA ASP A 136 -10.41 1.34 3.91
C ASP A 136 -11.21 0.07 4.23
N PHE A 137 -10.90 -0.56 5.36
CA PHE A 137 -11.63 -1.76 5.80
C PHE A 137 -12.99 -1.44 6.42
N LEU A 138 -13.29 -0.16 6.71
CA LEU A 138 -14.53 0.24 7.37
C LEU A 138 -15.56 0.86 6.41
N GLY A 139 -15.15 1.19 5.19
CA GLY A 139 -15.99 1.85 4.19
C GLY A 139 -16.37 3.27 4.59
N ASP A 140 -15.64 3.89 5.52
CA ASP A 140 -15.91 5.23 6.05
C ASP A 140 -15.10 6.33 5.34
N GLY A 141 -14.32 5.95 4.33
CA GLY A 141 -13.46 6.82 3.54
C GLY A 141 -12.07 7.02 4.16
N ARG A 142 -11.74 6.35 5.26
CA ARG A 142 -10.50 6.58 6.00
C ARG A 142 -9.58 5.39 5.93
N SER A 143 -8.28 5.70 5.93
CA SER A 143 -7.25 4.68 5.93
C SER A 143 -7.29 3.85 7.21
N SER A 144 -7.15 2.55 7.01
CA SER A 144 -7.11 1.50 7.99
C SER A 144 -5.77 0.78 7.91
N TYR A 145 -5.41 0.10 9.00
CA TYR A 145 -4.16 -0.64 9.13
C TYR A 145 -4.40 -1.99 9.81
N ILE A 146 -3.48 -2.92 9.59
CA ILE A 146 -3.54 -4.26 10.17
C ILE A 146 -2.39 -4.45 11.14
N ILE A 147 -2.66 -5.04 12.30
CA ILE A 147 -1.66 -5.49 13.26
C ILE A 147 -1.60 -7.02 13.22
N ASN A 148 -0.46 -7.59 12.88
CA ASN A 148 -0.18 -9.02 13.03
C ASN A 148 0.51 -9.27 14.37
N ASP A 149 -0.14 -10.01 15.26
CA ASP A 149 0.45 -10.50 16.51
C ASP A 149 0.52 -12.04 16.45
N GLN A 150 1.69 -12.58 16.13
CA GLN A 150 1.95 -14.02 16.04
C GLN A 150 0.95 -14.80 15.18
N GLY A 151 0.51 -14.23 14.05
CA GLY A 151 -0.46 -14.85 13.14
C GLY A 151 -1.93 -14.54 13.47
N THR A 152 -2.18 -13.67 14.46
CA THR A 152 -3.48 -13.05 14.69
C THR A 152 -3.48 -11.64 14.13
N TYR A 153 -4.24 -11.43 13.06
CA TYR A 153 -4.34 -10.16 12.36
C TYR A 153 -5.51 -9.36 12.88
N SER A 154 -5.28 -8.12 13.32
CA SER A 154 -6.31 -7.23 13.84
C SER A 154 -6.41 -5.98 12.97
N ILE A 155 -7.58 -5.73 12.40
CA ILE A 155 -7.85 -4.55 11.59
C ILE A 155 -8.23 -3.38 12.50
N ARG A 156 -7.72 -2.18 12.20
CA ARG A 156 -8.02 -0.92 12.90
C ARG A 156 -8.11 0.23 11.90
N ALA A 157 -8.96 1.22 12.16
CA ALA A 157 -8.99 2.47 11.39
C ALA A 157 -8.22 3.59 12.08
N LEU A 158 -7.65 4.50 11.29
CA LEU A 158 -7.07 5.75 11.79
C LEU A 158 -8.19 6.78 12.05
N ALA A 159 -7.98 7.62 13.07
CA ALA A 159 -8.99 8.00 14.05
C ALA A 159 -10.14 8.93 13.58
N ASP A 160 -11.37 8.63 14.04
CA ASP A 160 -12.36 9.66 14.44
C ASP A 160 -11.76 10.47 15.61
N PRO A 161 -11.98 11.79 15.74
CA PRO A 161 -11.70 12.53 16.98
C PRO A 161 -12.16 11.82 18.28
N ASN A 162 -13.08 10.86 18.21
CA ASN A 162 -13.53 10.02 19.33
C ASN A 162 -12.77 8.70 19.57
N HIS A 163 -11.76 8.34 18.77
CA HIS A 163 -10.90 7.16 18.98
C HIS A 163 -11.64 5.81 19.10
N ALA A 164 -12.78 5.66 18.44
CA ALA A 164 -13.51 4.39 18.41
C ALA A 164 -12.85 3.44 17.39
N TYR A 165 -11.96 2.56 17.85
CA TYR A 165 -11.44 1.47 17.01
C TYR A 165 -12.44 0.32 17.00
N THR A 166 -12.88 -0.09 15.81
CA THR A 166 -13.49 -1.42 15.65
C THR A 166 -12.37 -2.41 15.41
N THR A 167 -12.08 -3.25 16.40
CA THR A 167 -11.11 -4.33 16.24
C THR A 167 -11.81 -5.57 15.73
N TYR A 168 -11.46 -6.00 14.52
CA TYR A 168 -11.81 -7.32 14.00
C TYR A 168 -10.54 -8.17 13.91
N SER A 169 -10.55 -9.35 14.54
CA SER A 169 -9.39 -10.26 14.55
C SER A 169 -9.61 -11.48 13.66
N ILE A 170 -8.62 -11.80 12.85
CA ILE A 170 -8.58 -12.91 11.91
C ILE A 170 -7.35 -13.77 12.26
N SER A 171 -7.54 -15.07 12.39
CA SER A 171 -6.45 -16.03 12.58
C SER A 171 -6.51 -17.09 11.47
N PRO A 172 -5.92 -16.84 10.30
CA PRO A 172 -5.99 -17.77 9.16
C PRO A 172 -5.12 -19.03 9.37
N GLY A 173 -4.20 -19.01 10.33
CA GLY A 173 -3.20 -20.04 10.59
C GLY A 173 -1.79 -19.55 10.29
N SER A 174 -0.77 -20.22 10.85
CA SER A 174 0.63 -19.75 10.79
C SER A 174 1.24 -19.77 9.39
N ASP A 175 0.71 -20.59 8.48
CA ASP A 175 1.22 -20.71 7.11
C ASP A 175 0.65 -19.65 6.17
N TRP A 176 -0.29 -18.83 6.65
CA TRP A 176 -0.96 -17.79 5.87
C TRP A 176 -0.38 -16.40 6.16
N SER A 177 -0.06 -15.68 5.10
CA SER A 177 0.33 -14.28 5.14
C SER A 177 -0.51 -13.44 4.18
N ILE A 178 -0.60 -12.14 4.45
CA ILE A 178 -1.23 -11.19 3.54
C ILE A 178 -0.34 -11.05 2.31
N ALA A 179 -0.93 -11.24 1.13
CA ALA A 179 -0.25 -11.12 -0.16
C ALA A 179 -0.67 -9.85 -0.92
N GLY A 180 -1.84 -9.29 -0.63
CA GLY A 180 -2.33 -8.08 -1.27
C GLY A 180 -3.62 -7.59 -0.63
N LEU A 181 -3.99 -6.35 -0.95
CA LEU A 181 -5.17 -5.66 -0.42
C LEU A 181 -5.85 -4.91 -1.55
N GLY A 182 -7.19 -4.92 -1.56
CA GLY A 182 -7.97 -4.22 -2.57
C GLY A 182 -9.46 -4.52 -2.44
N ASP A 183 -10.30 -3.73 -3.09
CA ASP A 183 -11.74 -3.99 -3.17
C ASP A 183 -12.03 -5.03 -4.26
N PHE A 184 -11.93 -6.32 -3.93
CA PHE A 184 -12.16 -7.41 -4.88
C PHE A 184 -13.66 -7.68 -5.10
N THR A 185 -14.51 -7.15 -4.23
CA THR A 185 -15.98 -7.34 -4.26
C THR A 185 -16.76 -6.16 -4.83
N LYS A 186 -16.08 -5.06 -5.19
CA LYS A 186 -16.67 -3.79 -5.66
C LYS A 186 -17.64 -3.20 -4.65
N ASP A 187 -17.37 -3.39 -3.37
CA ASP A 187 -18.28 -2.99 -2.30
C ASP A 187 -17.82 -1.74 -1.54
N ARG A 188 -16.68 -1.17 -1.98
CA ARG A 188 -15.95 0.00 -1.46
C ARG A 188 -15.27 -0.22 -0.12
N THR A 189 -15.20 -1.47 0.33
CA THR A 189 -14.37 -1.87 1.45
C THR A 189 -13.13 -2.59 0.91
N THR A 190 -12.00 -2.42 1.58
CA THR A 190 -10.81 -3.22 1.28
C THR A 190 -10.99 -4.65 1.78
N ASP A 191 -10.74 -5.62 0.90
CA ASP A 191 -10.66 -7.04 1.21
C ASP A 191 -9.19 -7.48 1.35
N ILE A 192 -8.97 -8.71 1.83
CA ILE A 192 -7.62 -9.26 2.07
C ILE A 192 -7.36 -10.46 1.16
N LEU A 193 -6.27 -10.40 0.40
CA LEU A 193 -5.72 -11.54 -0.34
C LEU A 193 -4.71 -12.28 0.53
N TRP A 194 -4.96 -13.55 0.80
CA TRP A 194 -4.10 -14.43 1.59
C TRP A 194 -3.30 -15.36 0.70
N ARG A 195 -2.07 -15.68 1.10
CA ARG A 195 -1.25 -16.73 0.48
C ARG A 195 -0.74 -17.70 1.52
N ASN A 196 -0.84 -18.99 1.21
CA ASN A 196 -0.38 -20.07 2.06
C ASN A 196 0.99 -20.57 1.59
N ALA A 197 2.01 -20.44 2.43
CA ALA A 197 3.37 -20.83 2.10
C ALA A 197 3.61 -22.36 2.07
N ALA A 198 2.71 -23.15 2.68
CA ALA A 198 2.81 -24.61 2.73
C ALA A 198 2.06 -25.30 1.58
N THR A 199 0.95 -24.73 1.12
CA THR A 199 0.05 -25.34 0.12
C THR A 199 -0.01 -24.60 -1.21
N ASP A 200 0.68 -23.46 -1.34
CA ASP A 200 0.62 -22.56 -2.50
C ASP A 200 -0.78 -21.98 -2.76
N GLU A 201 -1.72 -22.18 -1.84
CA GLU A 201 -3.09 -21.70 -1.95
C GLU A 201 -3.17 -20.19 -1.84
N VAL A 202 -4.10 -19.62 -2.60
CA VAL A 202 -4.48 -18.22 -2.58
C VAL A 202 -5.95 -18.14 -2.25
N ALA A 203 -6.31 -17.29 -1.29
CA ALA A 203 -7.67 -17.12 -0.87
C ALA A 203 -8.02 -15.64 -0.67
N LEU A 204 -9.21 -15.27 -1.09
CA LEU A 204 -9.79 -13.97 -0.82
C LEU A 204 -10.60 -14.03 0.48
N HIS A 205 -10.33 -13.11 1.38
CA HIS A 205 -11.15 -12.85 2.56
C HIS A 205 -11.85 -11.52 2.36
N SER A 206 -13.15 -11.59 2.08
CA SER A 206 -13.95 -10.39 1.83
C SER A 206 -14.39 -9.75 3.15
N VAL A 207 -14.23 -8.45 3.25
CA VAL A 207 -14.57 -7.63 4.40
C VAL A 207 -15.55 -6.54 3.94
N LYS A 208 -16.59 -6.29 4.73
CA LYS A 208 -17.52 -5.19 4.50
C LYS A 208 -17.74 -4.43 5.79
N ASN A 209 -17.41 -3.14 5.80
CA ASN A 209 -17.57 -2.27 6.97
C ASN A 209 -16.99 -2.89 8.27
N GLY A 210 -15.78 -3.42 8.20
CA GLY A 210 -15.07 -4.05 9.31
C GLY A 210 -15.54 -5.46 9.68
N VAL A 211 -16.42 -6.06 8.88
CA VAL A 211 -16.98 -7.40 9.14
C VAL A 211 -16.58 -8.36 8.04
N SER A 212 -16.04 -9.52 8.41
CA SER A 212 -15.83 -10.63 7.46
C SER A 212 -17.16 -11.12 6.91
N ILE A 213 -17.28 -11.13 5.58
CA ILE A 213 -18.49 -11.57 4.88
C ILE A 213 -18.28 -12.88 4.13
N SER A 214 -17.06 -13.17 3.66
CA SER A 214 -16.78 -14.40 2.94
C SER A 214 -15.30 -14.78 2.98
N TYR A 215 -15.03 -16.07 2.77
CA TYR A 215 -13.70 -16.59 2.49
C TYR A 215 -13.80 -17.51 1.27
N THR A 216 -13.05 -17.20 0.22
CA THR A 216 -13.11 -17.90 -1.07
C THR A 216 -11.72 -18.31 -1.50
N ALA A 217 -11.50 -19.61 -1.72
CA ALA A 217 -10.27 -20.07 -2.37
C ALA A 217 -10.29 -19.69 -3.86
N LEU A 218 -9.26 -18.96 -4.30
CA LEU A 218 -9.12 -18.55 -5.71
C LEU A 218 -8.33 -19.59 -6.52
N GLY A 219 -7.50 -20.39 -5.85
CA GLY A 219 -6.72 -21.46 -6.46
C GLY A 219 -5.36 -21.63 -5.78
N SER A 220 -4.41 -22.23 -6.49
CA SER A 220 -3.02 -22.33 -6.06
C SER A 220 -2.10 -21.81 -7.16
N VAL A 221 -1.01 -21.15 -6.77
CA VAL A 221 0.05 -20.68 -7.70
C VAL A 221 1.39 -21.05 -7.11
N GLY A 222 2.25 -21.72 -7.88
CA GLY A 222 3.52 -22.26 -7.37
C GLY A 222 4.41 -21.22 -6.67
N GLN A 223 5.28 -21.69 -5.78
CA GLN A 223 6.12 -20.86 -4.88
C GLN A 223 6.99 -19.79 -5.56
N ASN A 224 7.35 -19.96 -6.83
CA ASN A 224 8.14 -18.96 -7.55
C ASN A 224 7.32 -17.70 -7.88
N TRP A 225 5.99 -17.79 -7.84
CA TRP A 225 5.10 -16.68 -8.11
C TRP A 225 4.88 -15.84 -6.86
N GLU A 226 5.04 -14.53 -7.01
CA GLU A 226 4.74 -13.51 -6.01
C GLU A 226 3.68 -12.55 -6.54
N VAL A 227 2.89 -11.98 -5.62
CA VAL A 227 1.99 -10.89 -5.96
C VAL A 227 2.85 -9.64 -6.12
N ALA A 228 2.88 -9.09 -7.33
CA ALA A 228 3.60 -7.86 -7.63
C ALA A 228 2.76 -6.63 -7.27
N ALA A 229 1.44 -6.69 -7.48
CA ALA A 229 0.50 -5.63 -7.12
C ALA A 229 -0.95 -6.14 -7.09
N THR A 230 -1.83 -5.38 -6.46
CA THR A 230 -3.29 -5.54 -6.52
C THR A 230 -3.93 -4.21 -6.85
N ASP A 231 -4.69 -4.13 -7.94
CA ASP A 231 -5.25 -2.89 -8.48
C ASP A 231 -6.30 -3.18 -9.58
N ASP A 232 -7.12 -2.20 -9.99
CA ASP A 232 -8.17 -2.38 -11.00
C ASP A 232 -7.63 -2.29 -12.44
N PHE A 233 -6.90 -3.30 -12.89
CA PHE A 233 -6.25 -3.32 -14.22
C PHE A 233 -7.21 -3.40 -15.41
N ASN A 234 -8.52 -3.57 -15.18
CA ASN A 234 -9.51 -3.68 -16.27
C ASN A 234 -10.63 -2.63 -16.19
N GLY A 235 -10.56 -1.71 -15.22
CA GLY A 235 -11.51 -0.62 -15.03
C GLY A 235 -12.93 -1.07 -14.68
N ASP A 236 -13.12 -2.30 -14.20
CA ASP A 236 -14.44 -2.82 -13.82
C ASP A 236 -14.85 -2.41 -12.40
N GLY A 237 -13.98 -1.72 -11.66
CA GLY A 237 -14.15 -1.27 -10.29
C GLY A 237 -13.76 -2.31 -9.24
N ARG A 238 -13.13 -3.44 -9.60
CA ARG A 238 -12.60 -4.44 -8.68
C ARG A 238 -11.09 -4.48 -8.77
N ALA A 239 -10.47 -4.78 -7.64
CA ALA A 239 -9.06 -5.15 -7.65
C ALA A 239 -8.84 -6.46 -8.41
N ASP A 240 -7.83 -6.47 -9.26
CA ASP A 240 -7.21 -7.62 -9.89
C ASP A 240 -5.86 -7.92 -9.21
N ILE A 241 -5.20 -9.01 -9.58
CA ILE A 241 -3.92 -9.42 -8.98
C ILE A 241 -2.86 -9.56 -10.07
N LEU A 242 -1.83 -8.73 -10.03
CA LEU A 242 -0.65 -8.88 -10.88
C LEU A 242 0.33 -9.85 -10.23
N TRP A 243 0.63 -10.93 -10.94
CA TRP A 243 1.58 -11.96 -10.53
C TRP A 243 2.90 -11.81 -11.26
N ARG A 244 3.99 -12.17 -10.59
CA ARG A 244 5.33 -12.28 -11.14
C ARG A 244 5.97 -13.61 -10.76
N ASP A 245 6.48 -14.36 -11.72
CA ASP A 245 7.37 -15.49 -11.45
C ASP A 245 8.79 -14.95 -11.27
N ALA A 246 9.28 -14.97 -10.03
CA ALA A 246 10.60 -14.45 -9.67
C ALA A 246 11.76 -15.23 -10.33
N SER A 247 11.51 -16.45 -10.83
CA SER A 247 12.53 -17.27 -11.48
C SER A 247 12.71 -16.98 -12.97
N THR A 248 11.66 -16.48 -13.63
CA THR A 248 11.66 -16.23 -15.08
C THR A 248 11.35 -14.79 -15.46
N ASN A 249 10.96 -13.95 -14.50
CA ASN A 249 10.43 -12.60 -14.72
C ASN A 249 9.21 -12.60 -15.66
N HIS A 250 8.39 -13.65 -15.55
CA HIS A 250 7.11 -13.81 -16.23
C HIS A 250 6.02 -13.12 -15.43
N TYR A 251 5.21 -12.29 -16.07
CA TYR A 251 4.07 -11.62 -15.47
C TYR A 251 2.76 -12.05 -16.13
N GLY A 252 1.71 -12.01 -15.32
CA GLY A 252 0.33 -12.08 -15.79
C GLY A 252 -0.63 -11.75 -14.67
N PHE A 253 -1.89 -11.59 -15.03
CA PHE A 253 -2.93 -11.19 -14.12
C PHE A 253 -3.81 -12.37 -13.74
N TRP A 254 -4.26 -12.37 -12.49
CA TRP A 254 -5.53 -12.93 -12.13
C TRP A 254 -6.57 -11.82 -12.14
N THR A 255 -7.32 -11.76 -13.24
CA THR A 255 -8.46 -10.87 -13.39
C THR A 255 -9.63 -11.44 -12.60
N THR A 256 -10.15 -10.68 -11.63
CA THR A 256 -11.23 -11.12 -10.75
C THR A 256 -12.60 -10.77 -11.30
N PHE A 257 -13.61 -11.56 -10.93
CA PHE A 257 -14.99 -11.36 -11.37
C PHE A 257 -15.97 -12.06 -10.42
N ASP A 258 -17.24 -11.64 -10.48
CA ASP A 258 -18.31 -12.28 -9.74
C ASP A 258 -18.58 -13.70 -10.26
N TYR A 259 -18.59 -14.66 -9.35
CA TYR A 259 -19.02 -16.04 -9.59
C TYR A 259 -20.12 -16.41 -8.60
N GLY A 260 -21.37 -16.07 -8.95
CA GLY A 260 -22.52 -16.27 -8.08
C GLY A 260 -22.45 -15.35 -6.86
N SER A 261 -22.29 -15.93 -5.66
CA SER A 261 -22.15 -15.17 -4.40
C SER A 261 -20.70 -15.10 -3.89
N SER A 262 -19.73 -15.45 -4.73
CA SER A 262 -18.30 -15.44 -4.43
C SER A 262 -17.52 -14.76 -5.55
N VAL A 263 -16.23 -14.48 -5.32
CA VAL A 263 -15.30 -14.00 -6.34
C VAL A 263 -14.55 -15.17 -6.96
N ALA A 264 -14.29 -15.12 -8.26
CA ALA A 264 -13.37 -16.02 -8.94
C ALA A 264 -12.31 -15.22 -9.70
N ALA A 265 -11.29 -15.90 -10.22
CA ALA A 265 -10.24 -15.27 -11.01
C ALA A 265 -9.92 -16.07 -12.28
N ALA A 266 -9.47 -15.37 -13.32
CA ALA A 266 -9.01 -15.94 -14.58
C ALA A 266 -7.61 -15.43 -14.94
N TRP A 267 -6.79 -16.32 -15.52
CA TRP A 267 -5.45 -15.95 -15.96
C TRP A 267 -5.49 -15.13 -17.26
N THR A 268 -4.82 -13.98 -17.24
CA THR A 268 -4.53 -13.16 -18.42
C THR A 268 -3.01 -12.99 -18.53
N GLU A 269 -2.45 -13.36 -19.68
CA GLU A 269 -1.01 -13.29 -19.92
C GLU A 269 -0.55 -11.84 -20.15
N LEU A 270 0.48 -11.38 -19.43
CA LEU A 270 1.14 -10.10 -19.72
C LEU A 270 2.44 -10.31 -20.52
N GLY A 271 3.30 -11.23 -20.08
CA GLY A 271 4.48 -11.67 -20.82
C GLY A 271 5.73 -11.89 -19.97
N ILE A 272 6.84 -12.25 -20.63
CA ILE A 272 8.15 -12.44 -20.01
C ILE A 272 9.03 -11.25 -20.37
N PHE A 273 9.61 -10.59 -19.37
CA PHE A 273 10.38 -9.37 -19.55
C PHE A 273 11.83 -9.53 -19.10
N ASP A 274 12.70 -8.63 -19.55
CA ASP A 274 14.10 -8.57 -19.09
C ASP A 274 14.12 -8.49 -17.55
N PRO A 275 14.88 -9.34 -16.83
CA PRO A 275 14.95 -9.32 -15.37
C PRO A 275 15.40 -7.98 -14.76
N ASP A 276 16.06 -7.11 -15.55
CA ASP A 276 16.39 -5.76 -15.11
C ASP A 276 15.13 -4.89 -14.90
N TRP A 277 14.04 -5.17 -15.61
CA TRP A 277 12.79 -4.42 -15.52
C TRP A 277 11.79 -5.10 -14.59
N GLN A 278 11.28 -4.32 -13.63
CA GLN A 278 10.25 -4.74 -12.69
C GLN A 278 9.13 -3.71 -12.61
N VAL A 279 7.90 -4.17 -12.38
CA VAL A 279 6.80 -3.27 -12.02
C VAL A 279 7.11 -2.68 -10.64
N ALA A 280 7.32 -1.37 -10.60
CA ALA A 280 7.67 -0.61 -9.41
C ALA A 280 6.45 -0.02 -8.70
N LYS A 281 5.41 0.35 -9.45
CA LYS A 281 4.14 0.86 -8.90
C LYS A 281 2.99 0.67 -9.89
N THR A 282 1.76 0.67 -9.38
CA THR A 282 0.52 0.65 -10.16
C THR A 282 -0.39 1.80 -9.74
N GLY A 283 -1.35 2.15 -10.59
CA GLY A 283 -2.33 3.21 -10.34
C GLY A 283 -2.86 3.78 -11.65
N ASP A 284 -3.99 4.46 -11.62
CA ASP A 284 -4.62 5.10 -12.79
C ASP A 284 -3.88 6.40 -13.13
N TYR A 285 -2.72 6.31 -13.81
CA TYR A 285 -1.88 7.46 -14.13
C TYR A 285 -2.37 8.19 -15.39
N PHE A 286 -3.16 7.53 -16.24
CA PHE A 286 -3.79 8.16 -17.41
C PHE A 286 -5.19 8.75 -17.16
N GLY A 287 -5.80 8.49 -16.00
CA GLY A 287 -7.12 9.03 -15.62
C GLY A 287 -8.28 8.38 -16.37
N ASP A 288 -8.12 7.15 -16.85
CA ASP A 288 -9.12 6.43 -17.64
C ASP A 288 -9.99 5.46 -16.81
N GLY A 289 -9.67 5.30 -15.52
CA GLY A 289 -10.35 4.43 -14.58
C GLY A 289 -9.77 3.02 -14.49
N SER A 290 -8.74 2.68 -15.28
CA SER A 290 -7.97 1.44 -15.18
C SER A 290 -6.62 1.72 -14.50
N ALA A 291 -6.08 0.73 -13.78
CA ALA A 291 -4.75 0.83 -13.22
C ALA A 291 -3.66 0.54 -14.26
N ASP A 292 -2.70 1.43 -14.35
CA ASP A 292 -1.53 1.35 -15.22
C ASP A 292 -0.30 0.76 -14.50
N LEU A 293 0.77 0.52 -15.27
CA LEU A 293 2.00 -0.07 -14.74
C LEU A 293 3.19 0.88 -14.91
N ILE A 294 3.87 1.18 -13.81
CA ILE A 294 5.18 1.83 -13.85
C ILE A 294 6.27 0.77 -13.75
N TRP A 295 7.01 0.63 -14.83
CA TRP A 295 8.18 -0.23 -14.92
C TRP A 295 9.43 0.55 -14.57
N ARG A 296 10.35 -0.06 -13.82
CA ARG A 296 11.65 0.50 -13.48
C ARG A 296 12.78 -0.47 -13.78
N SER A 297 13.81 0.01 -14.45
CA SER A 297 15.10 -0.68 -14.55
C SER A 297 15.81 -0.63 -13.20
N THR A 298 16.06 -1.80 -12.63
CA THR A 298 16.71 -1.96 -11.32
C THR A 298 18.19 -1.56 -11.35
N SER A 299 18.85 -1.65 -12.51
CA SER A 299 20.26 -1.28 -12.66
C SER A 299 20.49 0.19 -12.98
N THR A 300 19.58 0.84 -13.71
CA THR A 300 19.77 2.22 -14.20
C THR A 300 18.84 3.23 -13.54
N GLY A 301 17.68 2.80 -13.05
CA GLY A 301 16.61 3.68 -12.59
C GLY A 301 15.77 4.28 -13.72
N GLU A 302 15.93 3.82 -14.97
CA GLU A 302 15.03 4.18 -16.08
C GLU A 302 13.59 3.76 -15.78
N LEU A 303 12.63 4.60 -16.16
CA LEU A 303 11.20 4.42 -15.90
C LEU A 303 10.39 4.46 -17.19
N GLN A 304 9.40 3.57 -17.26
CA GLN A 304 8.37 3.56 -18.29
C GLN A 304 7.00 3.48 -17.62
N LEU A 305 6.07 4.31 -18.08
CA LEU A 305 4.65 4.20 -17.75
C LEU A 305 3.96 3.47 -18.90
N TRP A 306 3.29 2.37 -18.58
CA TRP A 306 2.55 1.53 -19.50
C TRP A 306 1.06 1.75 -19.29
N ASP A 307 0.39 2.22 -20.33
CA ASP A 307 -1.05 2.46 -20.40
C ASP A 307 -1.76 1.11 -20.56
N TYR A 308 -2.47 0.70 -19.50
CA TYR A 308 -3.15 -0.58 -19.41
C TYR A 308 -4.62 -0.38 -19.09
N ASP A 309 -5.42 -0.32 -20.16
CA ASP A 309 -6.84 0.00 -20.10
C ASP A 309 -7.71 -1.21 -20.47
N GLN A 310 -8.80 -1.41 -19.73
CA GLN A 310 -9.79 -2.46 -19.99
C GLN A 310 -9.18 -3.85 -20.16
N GLY A 311 -8.10 -4.16 -19.43
CA GLY A 311 -7.44 -5.46 -19.46
C GLY A 311 -6.51 -5.67 -20.66
N VAL A 312 -6.11 -4.61 -21.36
CA VAL A 312 -5.17 -4.67 -22.48
C VAL A 312 -4.15 -3.53 -22.45
N MET A 313 -2.95 -3.81 -22.93
CA MET A 313 -1.91 -2.80 -23.12
C MET A 313 -2.22 -1.93 -24.35
N THR A 314 -2.39 -0.61 -24.19
CA THR A 314 -2.77 0.31 -25.27
C THR A 314 -1.59 1.18 -25.74
N GLY A 315 -0.61 1.46 -24.87
CA GLY A 315 0.51 2.36 -25.17
C GLY A 315 1.53 2.46 -24.04
N TYR A 316 2.62 3.20 -24.25
CA TYR A 316 3.59 3.50 -23.17
C TYR A 316 4.27 4.85 -23.37
N VAL A 317 4.75 5.42 -22.26
CA VAL A 317 5.50 6.68 -22.18
C VAL A 317 6.80 6.44 -21.43
N GLY A 318 7.92 6.92 -21.97
CA GLY A 318 9.20 6.93 -21.25
C GLY A 318 9.26 8.11 -20.27
N LEU A 319 9.47 7.84 -18.98
CA LEU A 319 9.53 8.87 -17.93
C LEU A 319 10.96 9.34 -17.63
N GLY A 320 11.95 8.76 -18.31
CA GLY A 320 13.37 9.08 -18.14
C GLY A 320 14.02 8.29 -17.01
N ILE A 321 15.19 8.75 -16.55
CA ILE A 321 15.97 8.09 -15.51
C ILE A 321 15.81 8.83 -14.19
N VAL A 322 15.35 8.12 -13.18
CA VAL A 322 15.36 8.54 -11.77
C VAL A 322 16.33 7.63 -11.02
N SER A 323 17.42 8.21 -10.54
CA SER A 323 18.53 7.44 -9.95
C SER A 323 18.08 6.51 -8.83
N THR A 324 18.79 5.40 -8.66
CA THR A 324 18.38 4.30 -7.77
C THR A 324 18.43 4.63 -6.28
N ASP A 325 18.97 5.78 -5.90
CA ASP A 325 18.88 6.35 -4.55
C ASP A 325 17.51 6.98 -4.26
N TRP A 326 16.66 7.15 -5.28
CA TRP A 326 15.25 7.51 -5.13
C TRP A 326 14.37 6.26 -5.11
N HIS A 327 13.34 6.31 -4.28
CA HIS A 327 12.42 5.22 -3.98
C HIS A 327 10.99 5.73 -4.11
N LEU A 328 10.11 4.88 -4.66
CA LEU A 328 8.69 5.14 -4.78
C LEU A 328 7.99 4.75 -3.46
N VAL A 329 7.00 5.56 -3.08
CA VAL A 329 5.97 5.21 -2.09
C VAL A 329 4.65 5.22 -2.82
#